data_AF-A0A9D2CWX8-F1
#
_entry.id   AF-A0A9D2CWX8-F1
#
_cell.length_a   1.000
_cell.length_b   1.000
_cell.length_c   1.000
_cell.angle_alpha   90.00
_cell.angle_beta   90.00
_cell.angle_gamma   90.00
#
_symmetry.space_group_name_H-M   'P 1'
#
loop_
_entity.id
_entity.type
_entity.pdbx_description
1 polymer ?
#
loop_
_entity_poly.entity_id
_entity_poly.type
_entity_poly.pdbx_seq_one_letter_code
_entity_poly.pdbx_strand_id
1 'polypeptide(L)'
;MKNNEALEVNEYYDLLWSLCRSEDCPLRDAYRKMRELLEHLCRSQMEDSHLQMTDLAARINHLGAKIGLSVAEQNRLHTFRLTSNDILNRRAQPTREHLLRDAKTLAFFIKRLTAQDIPDALYKLLPRADATYIVSPPAKGRISRLRVNFLQADDSFLYVRPVDLLAEEPLRVRYQVPQVNEEFAETCRLLWPNAQLNLLDISVDESGILTPSFFVLEPDYLIDISTLAECFKEYGSHPGNYVLMRLQPLGNTRPLLLGNIVNLFLDEWIHAKEEPDYLECMKKAFRTYPIELAACEDLRDVEKEATFFADCKLHFEHIRQIITETFPAAGYELNRKDAVLEPSYICESLGLQGRLDYMQRDMSSFIEMKSGKADEYAVRHKIVPKENNLVQMLLYQAVLEYSMKMDHRRIKPYLLYTRYPLLYPARASWAMLRRVMDVRNRIVANEYGIQLHNDPLFTAELLKSFTPDVLNERKLHNVLWTRYLCPNIDTVRKQLENLSPLESDYFYSLYNFITKELYTSKTGDVDHEGCTGASSLWLSTLSEKIESGEILYDLSICENHATDAHKPYLVLRCGRTEVEAETPLPNFRQGDAVVLYERNSDA
;
A
#
# COMPACT_ATOMS: atom_id res chain seq x y z
N MET A 1 -29.14 30.00 10.59
CA MET A 1 -28.70 28.60 10.72
C MET A 1 -29.88 27.64 10.49
N LYS A 2 -30.90 27.55 11.35
CA LYS A 2 -32.04 26.61 11.15
C LYS A 2 -32.78 26.70 9.80
N ASN A 3 -32.90 27.88 9.18
CA ASN A 3 -33.53 28.00 7.86
C ASN A 3 -32.64 27.48 6.70
N ASN A 4 -31.30 27.50 6.84
CA ASN A 4 -30.39 26.96 5.82
C ASN A 4 -30.37 25.43 5.87
N GLU A 5 -30.31 24.85 7.09
CA GLU A 5 -30.39 23.40 7.28
C GLU A 5 -31.72 22.81 6.76
N ALA A 6 -32.84 23.53 6.91
CA ALA A 6 -34.12 23.09 6.37
C ALA A 6 -34.21 23.18 4.84
N LEU A 7 -33.50 24.14 4.21
CA LEU A 7 -33.40 24.25 2.75
C LEU A 7 -32.58 23.10 2.16
N GLU A 8 -31.43 22.80 2.78
CA GLU A 8 -30.50 21.76 2.35
C GLU A 8 -31.10 20.33 2.44
N VAL A 9 -31.88 20.05 3.47
CA VAL A 9 -32.55 18.73 3.61
C VAL A 9 -33.64 18.52 2.56
N ASN A 10 -34.34 19.58 2.15
CA ASN A 10 -35.33 19.48 1.06
C ASN A 10 -34.64 19.16 -0.28
N GLU A 11 -33.47 19.73 -0.54
CA GLU A 11 -32.69 19.42 -1.75
C GLU A 11 -32.31 17.93 -1.83
N TYR A 12 -31.95 17.30 -0.70
CA TYR A 12 -31.67 15.86 -0.67
C TYR A 12 -32.90 15.02 -1.03
N TYR A 13 -34.08 15.36 -0.51
CA TYR A 13 -35.31 14.64 -0.85
C TYR A 13 -35.79 14.92 -2.28
N ASP A 14 -35.62 16.14 -2.77
CA ASP A 14 -35.94 16.52 -4.16
C ASP A 14 -35.04 15.79 -5.16
N LEU A 15 -33.75 15.62 -4.83
CA LEU A 15 -32.83 14.79 -5.59
C LEU A 15 -33.36 13.34 -5.68
N LEU A 16 -33.64 12.70 -4.54
CA LEU A 16 -34.17 11.33 -4.53
C LEU A 16 -35.50 11.21 -5.28
N TRP A 17 -36.40 12.19 -5.14
CA TRP A 17 -37.68 12.22 -5.84
C TRP A 17 -37.51 12.31 -7.35
N SER A 18 -36.62 13.19 -7.82
CA SER A 18 -36.33 13.34 -9.25
C SER A 18 -35.80 12.04 -9.87
N LEU A 19 -34.91 11.34 -9.16
CA LEU A 19 -34.33 10.07 -9.57
C LEU A 19 -35.35 8.92 -9.55
N CYS A 20 -36.25 8.91 -8.57
CA CYS A 20 -37.31 7.90 -8.46
C CYS A 20 -38.41 8.09 -9.50
N ARG A 21 -38.64 9.31 -9.98
CA ARG A 21 -39.71 9.65 -10.94
C ARG A 21 -39.25 9.58 -12.39
N SER A 22 -38.03 10.03 -12.71
CA SER A 22 -37.54 10.10 -14.09
C SER A 22 -37.40 8.71 -14.73
N GLU A 23 -37.98 8.49 -15.90
CA GLU A 23 -37.71 7.29 -16.74
C GLU A 23 -36.63 7.55 -17.80
N ASP A 24 -36.30 8.83 -18.04
CA ASP A 24 -35.38 9.27 -19.08
C ASP A 24 -33.90 9.28 -18.62
N CYS A 25 -33.65 9.20 -17.31
CA CYS A 25 -32.29 9.15 -16.77
C CYS A 25 -31.75 7.71 -16.77
N PRO A 26 -30.56 7.44 -17.32
CA PRO A 26 -29.92 6.14 -17.21
C PRO A 26 -29.77 5.73 -15.74
N LEU A 27 -30.21 4.52 -15.39
CA LEU A 27 -30.21 4.07 -13.99
C LEU A 27 -28.81 4.13 -13.35
N ARG A 28 -27.74 3.95 -14.13
CA ARG A 28 -26.36 4.08 -13.63
C ARG A 28 -26.06 5.50 -13.13
N ASP A 29 -26.56 6.54 -13.81
CA ASP A 29 -26.42 7.92 -13.37
C ASP A 29 -27.23 8.20 -12.11
N ALA A 30 -28.41 7.56 -11.97
CA ALA A 30 -29.18 7.65 -10.73
C ALA A 30 -28.42 7.02 -9.54
N TYR A 31 -27.81 5.84 -9.73
CA TYR A 31 -26.95 5.21 -8.72
C TYR A 31 -25.75 6.06 -8.34
N ARG A 32 -25.14 6.74 -9.33
CA ARG A 32 -24.03 7.68 -9.10
C ARG A 32 -24.44 8.83 -8.20
N LYS A 33 -25.50 9.57 -8.55
CA LYS A 33 -26.00 10.70 -7.73
C LYS A 33 -26.45 10.27 -6.33
N MET A 34 -27.05 9.08 -6.20
CA MET A 34 -27.39 8.52 -4.89
C MET A 34 -26.14 8.16 -4.06
N ARG A 35 -25.06 7.70 -4.71
CA ARG A 35 -23.80 7.37 -4.05
C ARG A 35 -23.11 8.62 -3.54
N GLU A 36 -23.03 9.67 -4.36
CA GLU A 36 -22.53 10.99 -3.96
C GLU A 36 -23.31 11.54 -2.75
N LEU A 37 -24.64 11.44 -2.79
CA LEU A 37 -25.49 11.85 -1.66
C LEU A 37 -25.15 11.08 -0.38
N LEU A 38 -24.98 9.75 -0.44
CA LEU A 38 -24.59 8.97 0.74
C LEU A 38 -23.24 9.40 1.29
N GLU A 39 -22.26 9.63 0.43
CA GLU A 39 -20.93 10.07 0.84
C GLU A 39 -20.97 11.45 1.49
N HIS A 40 -21.69 12.39 0.89
CA HIS A 40 -21.91 13.72 1.43
C HIS A 40 -22.59 13.66 2.80
N LEU A 41 -23.67 12.87 2.94
CA LEU A 41 -24.37 12.68 4.22
C LEU A 41 -23.48 12.06 5.31
N CYS A 42 -22.56 11.16 4.95
CA CYS A 42 -21.63 10.60 5.92
C CYS A 42 -20.58 11.63 6.35
N ARG A 43 -20.07 12.43 5.41
CA ARG A 43 -19.02 13.44 5.66
C ARG A 43 -19.51 14.62 6.49
N SER A 44 -20.70 15.17 6.19
CA SER A 44 -21.27 16.30 6.94
C SER A 44 -21.50 16.00 8.42
N GLN A 45 -21.58 14.71 8.79
CA GLN A 45 -21.73 14.27 10.17
C GLN A 45 -20.39 14.03 10.90
N MET A 46 -19.28 14.20 10.19
CA MET A 46 -17.92 13.92 10.64
C MET A 46 -17.03 15.18 10.78
N GLU A 47 -17.49 16.38 10.40
CA GLU A 47 -16.72 17.64 10.47
C GLU A 47 -16.17 17.96 11.89
N ASP A 48 -16.84 17.48 12.94
CA ASP A 48 -16.41 17.67 14.34
C ASP A 48 -15.51 16.53 14.88
N SER A 49 -15.16 15.52 14.06
CA SER A 49 -14.41 14.34 14.51
C SER A 49 -12.95 14.41 14.08
N HIS A 50 -12.02 14.32 15.05
CA HIS A 50 -10.58 14.18 14.78
C HIS A 50 -10.20 12.83 14.11
N LEU A 51 -11.17 11.92 13.94
CA LEU A 51 -10.94 10.58 13.43
C LEU A 51 -11.01 10.59 11.90
N GLN A 52 -9.86 10.47 11.23
CA GLN A 52 -9.84 10.23 9.78
C GLN A 52 -10.27 8.79 9.50
N MET A 53 -11.42 8.63 8.83
CA MET A 53 -11.90 7.32 8.36
C MET A 53 -11.79 7.24 6.84
N THR A 54 -10.95 6.31 6.39
CA THR A 54 -10.44 6.23 5.03
C THR A 54 -11.45 5.62 4.05
N ASP A 55 -12.38 4.75 4.51
CA ASP A 55 -13.40 4.14 3.65
C ASP A 55 -14.86 4.44 4.07
N LEU A 56 -15.77 4.41 3.10
CA LEU A 56 -17.20 4.68 3.31
C LEU A 56 -17.88 3.64 4.22
N ALA A 57 -17.46 2.38 4.19
CA ALA A 57 -18.03 1.35 5.07
C ALA A 57 -17.71 1.64 6.54
N ALA A 58 -16.48 2.10 6.83
CA ALA A 58 -16.07 2.55 8.15
C ALA A 58 -16.89 3.77 8.59
N ARG A 59 -17.09 4.76 7.72
CA ARG A 59 -17.94 5.94 7.99
C ARG A 59 -19.39 5.55 8.32
N ILE A 60 -19.98 4.64 7.54
CA ILE A 60 -21.34 4.10 7.79
C ILE A 60 -21.40 3.42 9.16
N ASN A 61 -20.40 2.61 9.52
CA ASN A 61 -20.38 1.91 10.81
C ASN A 61 -20.27 2.89 11.99
N HIS A 62 -19.38 3.89 11.90
CA HIS A 62 -19.20 4.89 12.94
C HIS A 62 -20.46 5.74 13.13
N LEU A 63 -21.01 6.25 12.02
CA LEU A 63 -22.23 7.04 12.06
C LEU A 63 -23.40 6.21 12.57
N GLY A 64 -23.53 4.97 12.11
CA GLY A 64 -24.54 4.03 12.60
C GLY A 64 -24.48 3.81 14.12
N ALA A 65 -23.29 3.75 14.70
CA ALA A 65 -23.13 3.72 16.15
C ALA A 65 -23.52 5.05 16.81
N LYS A 66 -23.07 6.19 16.26
CA LYS A 66 -23.32 7.55 16.78
C LYS A 66 -24.81 7.90 16.84
N ILE A 67 -25.57 7.59 15.79
CA ILE A 67 -27.02 7.89 15.70
C ILE A 67 -27.92 6.72 16.07
N GLY A 68 -27.34 5.61 16.56
CA GLY A 68 -28.08 4.44 17.03
C GLY A 68 -28.94 3.79 15.95
N LEU A 69 -28.35 3.51 14.77
CA LEU A 69 -28.98 2.68 13.74
C LEU A 69 -28.99 1.22 14.20
N SER A 70 -30.12 0.54 13.99
CA SER A 70 -30.20 -0.91 14.13
C SER A 70 -29.29 -1.63 13.11
N VAL A 71 -28.95 -2.88 13.40
CA VAL A 71 -28.18 -3.74 12.48
C VAL A 71 -28.84 -3.81 11.11
N ALA A 72 -30.18 -3.92 11.07
CA ALA A 72 -30.93 -3.98 9.82
C ALA A 72 -30.81 -2.68 9.00
N GLU A 73 -30.85 -1.51 9.64
CA GLU A 73 -30.67 -0.22 8.96
C GLU A 73 -29.25 -0.06 8.42
N GLN A 74 -28.24 -0.46 9.19
CA GLN A 74 -26.85 -0.43 8.75
C GLN A 74 -26.60 -1.40 7.57
N ASN A 75 -27.19 -2.59 7.62
CA ASN A 75 -27.09 -3.57 6.53
C ASN A 75 -27.78 -3.09 5.25
N ARG A 76 -28.88 -2.34 5.34
CA ARG A 76 -29.49 -1.69 4.17
C ARG A 76 -28.56 -0.66 3.54
N LEU A 77 -27.90 0.17 4.34
CA LEU A 77 -26.89 1.13 3.84
C LEU A 77 -25.72 0.42 3.17
N HIS A 78 -25.20 -0.66 3.77
CA HIS A 78 -24.14 -1.46 3.16
C HIS A 78 -24.61 -2.18 1.89
N THR A 79 -25.86 -2.63 1.84
CA THR A 79 -26.45 -3.23 0.63
C THR A 79 -26.44 -2.25 -0.51
N PHE A 80 -26.88 -1.01 -0.26
CA PHE A 80 -26.81 0.06 -1.25
C PHE A 80 -25.36 0.37 -1.64
N ARG A 81 -24.45 0.49 -0.66
CA ARG A 81 -23.02 0.74 -0.90
C ARG A 81 -22.39 -0.30 -1.84
N LEU A 82 -22.68 -1.58 -1.63
CA LEU A 82 -22.17 -2.69 -2.45
C LEU A 82 -22.83 -2.70 -3.83
N THR A 83 -24.17 -2.57 -3.87
CA THR A 83 -24.93 -2.54 -5.12
C THR A 83 -24.47 -1.38 -6.02
N SER A 84 -24.30 -0.18 -5.46
CA SER A 84 -23.81 0.98 -6.20
C SER A 84 -22.38 0.74 -6.71
N ASN A 85 -21.50 0.15 -5.89
CA ASN A 85 -20.12 -0.13 -6.27
C ASN A 85 -20.02 -1.13 -7.44
N ASP A 86 -20.87 -2.16 -7.47
CA ASP A 86 -20.90 -3.12 -8.57
C ASP A 86 -21.45 -2.52 -9.85
N ILE A 87 -22.50 -1.68 -9.76
CA ILE A 87 -23.10 -1.00 -10.91
C ILE A 87 -22.14 0.04 -11.52
N LEU A 88 -21.46 0.83 -10.69
CA LEU A 88 -20.51 1.87 -11.11
C LEU A 88 -19.22 1.27 -11.68
N ASN A 89 -18.84 0.06 -11.24
CA ASN A 89 -17.74 -0.72 -11.82
C ASN A 89 -18.18 -1.68 -12.94
N ARG A 90 -19.42 -1.58 -13.43
CA ARG A 90 -19.97 -2.41 -14.53
C ARG A 90 -19.98 -3.93 -14.26
N ARG A 91 -19.94 -4.35 -12.99
CA ARG A 91 -20.05 -5.75 -12.54
C ARG A 91 -21.49 -6.22 -12.39
N ALA A 92 -22.45 -5.29 -12.31
CA ALA A 92 -23.88 -5.58 -12.22
C ALA A 92 -24.70 -4.61 -13.09
N GLN A 93 -25.85 -5.08 -13.58
CA GLN A 93 -26.82 -4.26 -14.30
C GLN A 93 -27.83 -3.64 -13.33
N PRO A 94 -28.07 -2.32 -13.39
CA PRO A 94 -29.04 -1.66 -12.53
C PRO A 94 -30.48 -2.02 -12.94
N THR A 95 -31.36 -2.20 -11.95
CA THR A 95 -32.81 -2.36 -12.16
C THR A 95 -33.57 -1.25 -11.45
N ARG A 96 -34.73 -0.87 -11.99
CA ARG A 96 -35.58 0.18 -11.39
C ARG A 96 -36.10 -0.21 -10.01
N GLU A 97 -36.41 -1.50 -9.82
CA GLU A 97 -36.83 -2.04 -8.53
C GLU A 97 -35.76 -1.87 -7.45
N HIS A 98 -34.50 -2.23 -7.75
CA HIS A 98 -33.38 -2.04 -6.81
C HIS A 98 -33.11 -0.55 -6.54
N LEU A 99 -33.23 0.31 -7.57
CA LEU A 99 -33.06 1.75 -7.39
C LEU A 99 -34.07 2.30 -6.37
N LEU A 100 -35.36 1.95 -6.50
CA LEU A 100 -36.40 2.41 -5.57
C LEU A 100 -36.21 1.86 -4.14
N ARG A 101 -35.74 0.61 -4.02
CA ARG A 101 -35.35 0.01 -2.73
C ARG A 101 -34.20 0.79 -2.07
N ASP A 102 -33.20 1.17 -2.85
CA ASP A 102 -32.02 1.87 -2.35
C ASP A 102 -32.32 3.34 -2.06
N ALA A 103 -33.18 3.98 -2.86
CA ALA A 103 -33.69 5.32 -2.60
C ALA A 103 -34.52 5.36 -1.31
N LYS A 104 -35.30 4.30 -1.03
CA LYS A 104 -35.98 4.15 0.27
C LYS A 104 -34.96 4.13 1.40
N THR A 105 -33.88 3.37 1.26
CA THR A 105 -32.82 3.30 2.27
C THR A 105 -32.23 4.69 2.56
N LEU A 106 -31.87 5.46 1.52
CA LEU A 106 -31.35 6.81 1.70
C LEU A 106 -32.39 7.78 2.29
N ALA A 107 -33.64 7.74 1.83
CA ALA A 107 -34.69 8.61 2.36
C ALA A 107 -34.92 8.41 3.87
N PHE A 108 -34.94 7.16 4.33
CA PHE A 108 -35.05 6.85 5.76
C PHE A 108 -33.79 7.22 6.54
N PHE A 109 -32.62 7.12 5.91
CA PHE A 109 -31.36 7.56 6.51
C PHE A 109 -31.31 9.08 6.70
N ILE A 110 -31.70 9.86 5.68
CA ILE A 110 -31.85 11.32 5.77
C ILE A 110 -32.83 11.70 6.89
N LYS A 111 -33.99 11.03 6.95
CA LYS A 111 -34.96 11.23 8.05
C LYS A 111 -34.33 10.98 9.42
N ARG A 112 -33.50 9.94 9.55
CA ARG A 112 -32.84 9.60 10.81
C ARG A 112 -31.78 10.64 11.20
N LEU A 113 -31.02 11.17 10.24
CA LEU A 113 -30.00 12.20 10.47
C LEU A 113 -30.61 13.57 10.82
N THR A 114 -31.67 13.94 10.12
CA THR A 114 -32.21 15.32 10.15
C THR A 114 -33.44 15.48 11.03
N ALA A 115 -34.03 14.36 11.46
CA ALA A 115 -35.34 14.28 12.10
C ALA A 115 -36.50 14.90 11.28
N GLN A 116 -36.30 15.16 9.98
CA GLN A 116 -37.35 15.64 9.08
C GLN A 116 -38.08 14.48 8.39
N ASP A 117 -39.41 14.59 8.28
CA ASP A 117 -40.23 13.58 7.63
C ASP A 117 -39.98 13.51 6.12
N ILE A 118 -40.11 12.30 5.57
CA ILE A 118 -39.98 12.06 4.13
C ILE A 118 -41.19 12.70 3.43
N PRO A 119 -41.01 13.56 2.41
CA PRO A 119 -42.12 14.17 1.70
C PRO A 119 -43.08 13.14 1.10
N ASP A 120 -44.39 13.38 1.22
CA ASP A 120 -45.44 12.45 0.75
C ASP A 120 -45.29 12.07 -0.74
N ALA A 121 -44.82 13.01 -1.55
CA ALA A 121 -44.60 12.80 -2.98
C ALA A 121 -43.51 11.75 -3.25
N LEU A 122 -42.43 11.75 -2.46
CA LEU A 122 -41.38 10.73 -2.52
C LEU A 122 -41.85 9.43 -1.87
N TYR A 123 -42.45 9.51 -0.69
CA TYR A 123 -42.88 8.33 0.08
C TYR A 123 -43.81 7.41 -0.71
N LYS A 124 -44.70 7.98 -1.55
CA LYS A 124 -45.62 7.22 -2.43
C LYS A 124 -44.91 6.43 -3.54
N LEU A 125 -43.70 6.83 -3.94
CA LEU A 125 -42.90 6.14 -4.97
C LEU A 125 -42.06 5.00 -4.38
N LEU A 126 -41.82 5.01 -3.08
CA LEU A 126 -40.95 4.04 -2.42
C LEU A 126 -41.63 2.68 -2.24
N PRO A 127 -40.89 1.56 -2.29
CA PRO A 127 -41.47 0.23 -2.10
C PRO A 127 -42.08 0.08 -0.71
N ARG A 128 -43.30 -0.48 -0.65
CA ARG A 128 -43.98 -0.76 0.64
C ARG A 128 -43.29 -1.89 1.41
N ALA A 129 -42.82 -2.91 0.71
CA ALA A 129 -42.01 -3.96 1.31
C ALA A 129 -40.67 -3.40 1.78
N ASP A 130 -40.17 -3.93 2.88
CA ASP A 130 -38.82 -3.63 3.32
C ASP A 130 -37.79 -4.37 2.47
N ALA A 131 -36.67 -3.70 2.21
CA ALA A 131 -35.54 -4.27 1.49
C ALA A 131 -35.08 -5.56 2.19
N THR A 132 -35.22 -6.69 1.51
CA THR A 132 -34.54 -7.92 1.88
C THR A 132 -33.11 -7.82 1.38
N TYR A 133 -32.16 -8.03 2.28
CA TYR A 133 -30.75 -8.17 1.95
C TYR A 133 -30.34 -9.63 2.18
N ILE A 134 -29.47 -10.14 1.31
CA ILE A 134 -28.98 -11.51 1.44
C ILE A 134 -27.72 -11.46 2.28
N VAL A 135 -27.82 -12.00 3.50
CA VAL A 135 -26.65 -12.29 4.32
C VAL A 135 -25.94 -13.47 3.67
N SER A 136 -24.70 -13.26 3.25
CA SER A 136 -23.86 -14.32 2.70
C SER A 136 -22.85 -14.69 3.77
N PRO A 137 -23.07 -15.78 4.55
CA PRO A 137 -22.07 -16.23 5.50
C PRO A 137 -20.78 -16.59 4.75
N PRO A 138 -19.61 -16.40 5.38
CA PRO A 138 -18.34 -16.81 4.78
C PRO A 138 -18.42 -18.28 4.34
N ALA A 139 -18.02 -18.56 3.10
CA ALA A 139 -18.00 -19.93 2.60
C ALA A 139 -17.10 -20.79 3.50
N LYS A 140 -17.56 -22.00 3.87
CA LYS A 140 -16.75 -22.95 4.62
C LYS A 140 -15.48 -23.29 3.83
N GLY A 141 -14.33 -23.35 4.51
CA GLY A 141 -13.05 -23.70 3.90
C GLY A 141 -12.00 -22.61 4.06
N ARG A 142 -11.27 -22.31 2.98
CA ARG A 142 -10.17 -21.34 2.97
C ARG A 142 -10.55 -20.12 2.14
N ILE A 143 -10.43 -18.94 2.74
CA ILE A 143 -10.63 -17.65 2.07
C ILE A 143 -9.25 -17.03 1.90
N SER A 144 -8.90 -16.62 0.68
CA SER A 144 -7.57 -16.02 0.41
C SER A 144 -7.41 -14.66 1.07
N ARG A 145 -8.46 -13.83 1.03
CA ARG A 145 -8.46 -12.49 1.58
C ARG A 145 -9.87 -12.07 2.01
N LEU A 146 -9.95 -11.35 3.13
CA LEU A 146 -11.15 -10.64 3.55
C LEU A 146 -10.75 -9.25 4.10
N ARG A 147 -11.33 -8.19 3.54
CA ARG A 147 -11.19 -6.82 4.07
C ARG A 147 -12.27 -6.58 5.13
N VAL A 148 -11.86 -6.13 6.32
CA VAL A 148 -12.74 -5.96 7.48
C VAL A 148 -12.45 -4.68 8.24
N ASN A 149 -13.45 -4.16 8.95
CA ASN A 149 -13.30 -3.06 9.90
C ASN A 149 -13.31 -3.65 11.31
N PHE A 150 -12.28 -3.34 12.09
CA PHE A 150 -12.18 -3.75 13.49
C PHE A 150 -13.24 -3.03 14.34
N LEU A 151 -13.88 -3.74 15.27
CA LEU A 151 -14.83 -3.14 16.20
C LEU A 151 -14.28 -3.10 17.62
N GLN A 152 -13.95 -4.28 18.15
CA GLN A 152 -13.47 -4.48 19.51
C GLN A 152 -12.76 -5.83 19.63
N ALA A 153 -12.07 -6.06 20.74
CA ALA A 153 -11.46 -7.33 21.09
C ALA A 153 -11.89 -7.77 22.50
N ASP A 154 -11.98 -9.08 22.71
CA ASP A 154 -11.94 -9.70 24.03
C ASP A 154 -10.69 -10.59 24.16
N ASP A 155 -10.56 -11.33 25.27
CA ASP A 155 -9.39 -12.18 25.53
C ASP A 155 -9.20 -13.34 24.51
N SER A 156 -10.19 -13.62 23.66
CA SER A 156 -10.22 -14.77 22.75
C SER A 156 -10.38 -14.39 21.28
N PHE A 157 -11.09 -13.30 20.97
CA PHE A 157 -11.48 -12.94 19.61
C PHE A 157 -11.37 -11.44 19.35
N LEU A 158 -11.02 -11.12 18.11
CA LEU A 158 -11.34 -9.83 17.51
C LEU A 158 -12.73 -9.93 16.88
N TYR A 159 -13.54 -8.90 17.10
CA TYR A 159 -14.85 -8.74 16.47
C TYR A 159 -14.71 -7.75 15.34
N VAL A 160 -15.07 -8.19 14.13
CA VAL A 160 -14.86 -7.40 12.91
C VAL A 160 -16.11 -7.41 12.05
N ARG A 161 -16.25 -6.39 11.18
CA ARG A 161 -17.28 -6.36 10.14
C ARG A 161 -16.67 -6.44 8.77
N PRO A 162 -17.14 -7.36 7.89
CA PRO A 162 -16.66 -7.42 6.53
C PRO A 162 -17.02 -6.15 5.75
N VAL A 163 -16.09 -5.71 4.88
CA VAL A 163 -16.28 -4.55 4.01
C VAL A 163 -16.98 -4.96 2.71
N ASP A 164 -16.74 -6.15 2.19
CA ASP A 164 -17.27 -6.57 0.87
C ASP A 164 -18.46 -7.53 0.96
N LEU A 165 -18.91 -7.86 2.18
CA LEU A 165 -20.00 -8.79 2.43
C LEU A 165 -20.93 -8.23 3.51
N LEU A 166 -22.18 -8.70 3.54
CA LEU A 166 -23.14 -8.37 4.59
C LEU A 166 -23.12 -9.43 5.68
N ALA A 167 -23.07 -9.00 6.94
CA ALA A 167 -23.14 -9.84 8.12
C ALA A 167 -24.09 -9.22 9.15
N GLU A 168 -24.98 -10.02 9.73
CA GLU A 168 -25.87 -9.57 10.82
C GLU A 168 -25.11 -9.43 12.14
N GLU A 169 -24.23 -10.39 12.44
CA GLU A 169 -23.38 -10.35 13.62
C GLU A 169 -21.92 -10.07 13.24
N PRO A 170 -21.15 -9.41 14.13
CA PRO A 170 -19.70 -9.29 13.95
C PRO A 170 -19.05 -10.66 13.78
N LEU A 171 -18.16 -10.76 12.79
CA LEU A 171 -17.36 -11.97 12.59
C LEU A 171 -16.33 -12.08 13.71
N ARG A 172 -16.15 -13.31 14.22
CA ARG A 172 -15.17 -13.64 15.26
C ARG A 172 -13.88 -14.09 14.60
N VAL A 173 -12.78 -13.46 14.98
CA VAL A 173 -11.44 -13.74 14.45
C VAL A 173 -10.52 -14.18 15.58
N ARG A 174 -9.94 -15.38 15.46
CA ARG A 174 -8.88 -15.85 16.36
C ARG A 174 -7.57 -15.14 16.06
N TYR A 175 -6.93 -14.66 17.11
CA TYR A 175 -5.60 -14.07 17.08
C TYR A 175 -4.74 -14.74 18.17
N GLN A 176 -3.42 -14.54 18.13
CA GLN A 176 -2.48 -15.19 19.04
C GLN A 176 -2.48 -16.73 18.97
N VAL A 177 -2.81 -17.29 17.81
CA VAL A 177 -2.78 -18.75 17.59
C VAL A 177 -1.33 -19.18 17.32
N PRO A 178 -0.76 -20.08 18.14
CA PRO A 178 0.64 -20.51 18.00
C PRO A 178 0.95 -21.02 16.60
N GLN A 179 2.11 -20.64 16.05
CA GLN A 179 2.58 -20.99 14.70
C GLN A 179 1.73 -20.48 13.51
N VAL A 180 0.56 -19.89 13.77
CA VAL A 180 -0.35 -19.38 12.75
C VAL A 180 -0.25 -17.86 12.65
N ASN A 181 -0.53 -17.15 13.75
CA ASN A 181 -0.59 -15.69 13.76
C ASN A 181 -0.17 -15.05 15.09
N GLU A 182 0.56 -15.78 15.93
CA GLU A 182 1.06 -15.29 17.23
C GLU A 182 1.99 -14.09 17.12
N GLU A 183 2.65 -13.92 15.98
CA GLU A 183 3.56 -12.80 15.72
C GLU A 183 2.84 -11.44 15.70
N PHE A 184 1.51 -11.42 15.54
CA PHE A 184 0.69 -10.19 15.50
C PHE A 184 0.11 -9.78 16.86
N ALA A 185 0.60 -10.34 17.97
CA ALA A 185 0.10 -10.03 19.29
C ALA A 185 0.14 -8.53 19.60
N GLU A 186 1.23 -7.84 19.24
CA GLU A 186 1.35 -6.38 19.42
C GLU A 186 0.47 -5.61 18.44
N THR A 187 0.44 -5.99 17.15
CA THR A 187 -0.52 -5.41 16.17
C THR A 187 -1.94 -5.39 16.74
N CYS A 188 -2.41 -6.51 17.30
CA CYS A 188 -3.79 -6.63 17.80
C CYS A 188 -4.09 -5.72 19.00
N ARG A 189 -3.08 -5.37 19.80
CA ARG A 189 -3.21 -4.43 20.93
C ARG A 189 -3.28 -2.97 20.48
N LEU A 190 -2.75 -2.67 19.30
CA LEU A 190 -2.68 -1.32 18.74
C LEU A 190 -3.90 -0.96 17.88
N LEU A 191 -4.86 -1.88 17.70
CA LEU A 191 -6.05 -1.64 16.89
C LEU A 191 -6.97 -0.61 17.54
N TRP A 192 -7.49 0.31 16.73
CA TRP A 192 -8.50 1.29 17.12
C TRP A 192 -9.85 0.97 16.47
N PRO A 193 -10.98 1.38 17.06
CA PRO A 193 -12.30 1.18 16.47
C PRO A 193 -12.38 1.68 15.03
N ASN A 194 -12.88 0.81 14.16
CA ASN A 194 -12.99 0.97 12.70
C ASN A 194 -11.67 1.01 11.93
N ALA A 195 -10.54 0.63 12.54
CA ALA A 195 -9.30 0.38 11.79
C ALA A 195 -9.55 -0.66 10.69
N GLN A 196 -9.01 -0.39 9.51
CA GLN A 196 -9.13 -1.31 8.38
C GLN A 196 -8.10 -2.43 8.48
N LEU A 197 -8.54 -3.67 8.22
CA LEU A 197 -7.69 -4.84 8.19
C LEU A 197 -7.90 -5.62 6.90
N ASN A 198 -6.80 -5.99 6.24
CA ASN A 198 -6.80 -7.13 5.35
C ASN A 198 -6.42 -8.39 6.16
N LEU A 199 -7.35 -9.34 6.23
CA LEU A 199 -7.12 -10.69 6.75
C LEU A 199 -6.74 -11.57 5.57
N LEU A 200 -5.59 -12.26 5.63
CA LEU A 200 -5.12 -13.11 4.54
C LEU A 200 -4.99 -14.56 4.98
N ASP A 201 -5.19 -15.47 4.02
CA ASP A 201 -5.06 -16.92 4.21
C ASP A 201 -5.87 -17.43 5.41
N ILE A 202 -7.17 -17.25 5.31
CA ILE A 202 -8.13 -17.43 6.40
C ILE A 202 -8.70 -18.83 6.35
N SER A 203 -8.55 -19.57 7.44
CA SER A 203 -9.30 -20.80 7.67
C SER A 203 -10.60 -20.49 8.40
N VAL A 204 -11.70 -21.06 7.92
CA VAL A 204 -13.04 -20.93 8.52
C VAL A 204 -13.44 -22.27 9.10
N ASP A 205 -13.69 -22.30 10.41
CA ASP A 205 -14.12 -23.54 11.08
C ASP A 205 -15.62 -23.80 10.97
N GLU A 206 -16.07 -24.92 11.53
CA GLU A 206 -17.47 -25.34 11.49
C GLU A 206 -18.44 -24.35 12.16
N SER A 207 -17.94 -23.56 13.10
CA SER A 207 -18.68 -22.52 13.82
C SER A 207 -18.60 -21.14 13.17
N GLY A 208 -17.96 -21.04 12.00
CA GLY A 208 -17.78 -19.79 11.25
C GLY A 208 -16.71 -18.87 11.83
N ILE A 209 -15.88 -19.34 12.76
CA ILE A 209 -14.80 -18.54 13.34
C ILE A 209 -13.62 -18.50 12.36
N LEU A 210 -13.12 -17.29 12.14
CA LEU A 210 -12.02 -17.01 11.22
C LEU A 210 -10.68 -17.16 11.92
N THR A 211 -9.73 -17.86 11.30
CA THR A 211 -8.33 -17.91 11.76
C THR A 211 -7.41 -17.53 10.60
N PRO A 212 -7.04 -16.24 10.47
CA PRO A 212 -6.18 -15.73 9.41
C PRO A 212 -4.71 -16.02 9.70
N SER A 213 -3.91 -16.15 8.65
CA SER A 213 -2.45 -16.27 8.77
C SER A 213 -1.75 -14.92 8.84
N PHE A 214 -2.33 -13.87 8.27
CA PHE A 214 -1.80 -12.51 8.32
C PHE A 214 -2.88 -11.49 8.69
N PHE A 215 -2.46 -10.48 9.46
CA PHE A 215 -3.19 -9.24 9.68
C PHE A 215 -2.41 -8.10 9.03
N VAL A 216 -3.06 -7.30 8.19
CA VAL A 216 -2.45 -6.12 7.56
C VAL A 216 -3.30 -4.90 7.92
N LEU A 217 -2.75 -4.03 8.77
CA LEU A 217 -3.43 -2.87 9.35
C LEU A 217 -3.36 -1.64 8.45
N GLU A 218 -4.48 -1.03 8.08
CA GLU A 218 -4.54 0.07 7.11
C GLU A 218 -3.78 -0.30 5.82
N PRO A 219 -4.31 -1.29 5.07
CA PRO A 219 -3.63 -1.86 3.90
C PRO A 219 -3.40 -0.83 2.77
N ASP A 220 -4.13 0.28 2.74
CA ASP A 220 -3.92 1.31 1.73
C ASP A 220 -2.70 2.19 2.02
N TYR A 221 -2.16 2.18 3.26
CA TYR A 221 -0.91 2.85 3.58
C TYR A 221 0.26 2.03 3.05
N LEU A 222 0.68 2.30 1.81
CA LEU A 222 1.79 1.58 1.19
C LEU A 222 3.13 1.96 1.82
N ILE A 223 3.94 0.96 2.17
CA ILE A 223 5.33 1.12 2.61
C ILE A 223 6.26 0.48 1.58
N ASP A 224 7.31 1.19 1.21
CA ASP A 224 8.36 0.67 0.36
C ASP A 224 9.07 -0.53 1.00
N ILE A 225 9.20 -1.61 0.24
CA ILE A 225 9.79 -2.87 0.69
C ILE A 225 11.23 -2.67 1.20
N SER A 226 12.03 -1.87 0.50
CA SER A 226 13.40 -1.54 0.92
C SER A 226 13.41 -0.83 2.28
N THR A 227 12.52 0.14 2.48
CA THR A 227 12.36 0.88 3.73
C THR A 227 11.95 -0.03 4.89
N LEU A 228 11.01 -0.95 4.67
CA LEU A 228 10.59 -1.93 5.68
C LEU A 228 11.71 -2.93 6.00
N ALA A 229 12.41 -3.42 4.98
CA ALA A 229 13.54 -4.33 5.14
C ALA A 229 14.67 -3.71 5.96
N GLU A 230 14.93 -2.40 5.78
CA GLU A 230 15.93 -1.68 6.57
C GLU A 230 15.55 -1.52 8.06
N CYS A 231 14.33 -1.85 8.47
CA CYS A 231 13.98 -1.93 9.89
C CYS A 231 14.56 -3.16 10.58
N PHE A 232 15.07 -4.14 9.84
CA PHE A 232 15.67 -5.37 10.35
C PHE A 232 17.17 -5.20 10.50
N LYS A 233 17.61 -4.94 11.73
CA LYS A 233 19.00 -4.70 12.08
C LYS A 233 19.56 -5.84 12.94
N GLU A 234 20.88 -5.90 13.02
CA GLU A 234 21.59 -6.91 13.83
C GLU A 234 21.20 -6.88 15.32
N TYR A 235 20.75 -5.72 15.83
CA TYR A 235 20.32 -5.50 17.21
C TYR A 235 18.83 -5.73 17.47
N GLY A 236 18.00 -5.85 16.43
CA GLY A 236 16.54 -5.95 16.59
C GLY A 236 15.76 -5.52 15.34
N SER A 237 14.46 -5.78 15.36
CA SER A 237 13.50 -5.50 14.30
C SER A 237 12.35 -4.66 14.86
N HIS A 238 12.63 -3.39 15.13
CA HIS A 238 11.71 -2.48 15.82
C HIS A 238 11.20 -1.38 14.86
N PRO A 239 9.91 -0.97 14.92
CA PRO A 239 9.35 0.10 14.08
C PRO A 239 10.06 1.45 14.25
N GLY A 240 10.71 1.70 15.39
CA GLY A 240 11.52 2.90 15.60
C GLY A 240 12.68 3.05 14.61
N ASN A 241 13.16 1.96 14.00
CA ASN A 241 14.18 2.03 12.95
C ASN A 241 13.68 2.75 11.69
N TYR A 242 12.39 2.67 11.38
CA TYR A 242 11.75 3.42 10.30
C TYR A 242 11.85 4.92 10.54
N VAL A 243 11.54 5.36 11.77
CA VAL A 243 11.58 6.76 12.18
C VAL A 243 13.01 7.28 12.19
N LEU A 244 13.94 6.54 12.78
CA LEU A 244 15.36 6.95 12.81
C LEU A 244 15.94 7.18 11.42
N MET A 245 15.60 6.31 10.46
CA MET A 245 16.11 6.44 9.09
C MET A 245 15.60 7.71 8.40
N ARG A 246 14.38 8.17 8.72
CA ARG A 246 13.81 9.42 8.21
C ARG A 246 14.42 10.68 8.84
N LEU A 247 14.92 10.55 10.06
CA LEU A 247 15.58 11.65 10.80
C LEU A 247 17.08 11.75 10.50
N GLN A 248 17.66 10.74 9.86
CA GLN A 248 19.05 10.74 9.46
C GLN A 248 19.25 11.46 8.10
N PRO A 249 20.36 12.18 7.92
CA PRO A 249 20.65 12.84 6.66
C PRO A 249 20.88 11.81 5.54
N LEU A 250 20.30 12.07 4.37
CA LEU A 250 20.56 11.29 3.15
C LEU A 250 21.98 11.57 2.67
N GLY A 251 22.85 10.56 2.71
CA GLY A 251 24.26 10.69 2.32
C GLY A 251 24.53 10.29 0.88
N ASN A 252 25.24 11.12 0.13
CA ASN A 252 25.84 10.76 -1.17
C ASN A 252 27.15 9.97 -0.96
N THR A 253 27.01 8.69 -0.60
CA THR A 253 28.14 7.85 -0.19
C THR A 253 28.67 6.99 -1.33
N ARG A 254 29.98 6.67 -1.28
CA ARG A 254 30.65 5.78 -2.24
C ARG A 254 29.92 4.43 -2.43
N PRO A 255 29.43 3.73 -1.38
CA PRO A 255 28.68 2.49 -1.56
C PRO A 255 27.35 2.65 -2.31
N LEU A 256 26.64 3.76 -2.11
CA LEU A 256 25.38 4.05 -2.80
C LEU A 256 25.65 4.25 -4.30
N LEU A 257 26.67 5.04 -4.64
CA LEU A 257 27.07 5.27 -6.03
C LEU A 257 27.53 3.99 -6.71
N LEU A 258 28.32 3.18 -6.02
CA LEU A 258 28.73 1.88 -6.52
C LEU A 258 27.51 1.01 -6.82
N GLY A 259 26.52 0.97 -5.93
CA GLY A 259 25.26 0.26 -6.16
C GLY A 259 24.53 0.70 -7.43
N ASN A 260 24.36 2.01 -7.63
CA ASN A 260 23.68 2.55 -8.81
C ASN A 260 24.40 2.20 -10.12
N ILE A 261 25.74 2.31 -10.14
CA ILE A 261 26.55 1.96 -11.31
C ILE A 261 26.49 0.46 -11.60
N VAL A 262 26.49 -0.37 -10.55
CA VAL A 262 26.39 -1.83 -10.68
C VAL A 262 25.02 -2.26 -11.21
N ASN A 263 23.93 -1.59 -10.82
CA ASN A 263 22.61 -1.78 -11.43
C ASN A 263 22.65 -1.46 -12.94
N LEU A 264 23.25 -0.33 -13.32
CA LEU A 264 23.43 0.01 -14.74
C LEU A 264 24.22 -1.07 -15.49
N PHE A 265 25.29 -1.63 -14.90
CA PHE A 265 26.03 -2.72 -15.55
C PHE A 265 25.18 -3.97 -15.77
N LEU A 266 24.34 -4.35 -14.80
CA LEU A 266 23.40 -5.45 -14.97
C LEU A 266 22.50 -5.21 -16.19
N ASP A 267 21.95 -4.00 -16.31
CA ASP A 267 21.08 -3.62 -17.44
C ASP A 267 21.79 -3.76 -18.79
N GLU A 268 23.02 -3.28 -18.88
CA GLU A 268 23.83 -3.39 -20.10
C GLU A 268 24.08 -4.85 -20.46
N TRP A 269 24.45 -5.70 -19.50
CA TRP A 269 24.73 -7.11 -19.75
C TRP A 269 23.49 -7.93 -20.14
N ILE A 270 22.31 -7.59 -19.62
CA ILE A 270 21.06 -8.27 -19.94
C ILE A 270 20.57 -7.90 -21.34
N HIS A 271 20.63 -6.61 -21.72
CA HIS A 271 20.15 -6.13 -23.01
C HIS A 271 21.17 -6.25 -24.15
N ALA A 272 22.44 -6.50 -23.83
CA ALA A 272 23.51 -6.62 -24.80
C ALA A 272 23.25 -7.72 -25.85
N LYS A 273 23.36 -7.34 -27.13
CA LYS A 273 23.47 -8.31 -28.24
C LYS A 273 24.88 -8.90 -28.32
N GLU A 274 25.88 -8.06 -28.07
CA GLU A 274 27.31 -8.37 -28.04
C GLU A 274 27.85 -8.09 -26.63
N GLU A 275 29.06 -8.57 -26.34
CA GLU A 275 29.69 -8.37 -25.04
C GLU A 275 29.86 -6.86 -24.74
N PRO A 276 29.27 -6.31 -23.66
CA PRO A 276 29.43 -4.91 -23.32
C PRO A 276 30.90 -4.55 -23.07
N ASP A 277 31.32 -3.36 -23.52
CA ASP A 277 32.63 -2.81 -23.18
C ASP A 277 32.56 -2.02 -21.86
N TYR A 278 33.49 -2.33 -20.94
CA TYR A 278 33.55 -1.68 -19.63
C TYR A 278 33.72 -0.16 -19.72
N LEU A 279 34.56 0.33 -20.63
CA LEU A 279 34.86 1.76 -20.71
C LEU A 279 33.66 2.54 -21.26
N GLU A 280 32.94 1.99 -22.24
CA GLU A 280 31.68 2.58 -22.72
C GLU A 280 30.58 2.56 -21.64
N CYS A 281 30.45 1.46 -20.89
CA CYS A 281 29.51 1.38 -19.76
C CYS A 281 29.85 2.41 -18.67
N MET A 282 31.13 2.59 -18.35
CA MET A 282 31.59 3.61 -17.41
C MET A 282 31.32 5.02 -17.94
N LYS A 283 31.58 5.31 -19.21
CA LYS A 283 31.24 6.61 -19.82
C LYS A 283 29.75 6.89 -19.72
N LYS A 284 28.90 5.87 -19.91
CA LYS A 284 27.45 5.98 -19.69
C LYS A 284 27.14 6.30 -18.24
N ALA A 285 27.71 5.57 -17.28
CA ALA A 285 27.54 5.83 -15.85
C ALA A 285 27.93 7.26 -15.45
N PHE A 286 29.05 7.79 -15.98
CA PHE A 286 29.45 9.19 -15.76
C PHE A 286 28.45 10.20 -16.33
N ARG A 287 27.81 9.91 -17.47
CA ARG A 287 26.77 10.77 -18.04
C ARG A 287 25.47 10.69 -17.26
N THR A 288 25.18 9.55 -16.65
CA THR A 288 23.96 9.32 -15.84
C THR A 288 24.08 9.94 -14.45
N TYR A 289 25.24 9.82 -13.79
CA TYR A 289 25.46 10.29 -12.40
C TYR A 289 26.55 11.37 -12.26
N PRO A 290 26.59 12.42 -13.11
CA PRO A 290 27.69 13.38 -13.13
C PRO A 290 27.76 14.21 -11.83
N ILE A 291 26.61 14.58 -11.27
CA ILE A 291 26.54 15.42 -10.08
C ILE A 291 26.92 14.60 -8.85
N GLU A 292 26.41 13.38 -8.74
CA GLU A 292 26.61 12.53 -7.58
C GLU A 292 28.06 12.05 -7.50
N LEU A 293 28.69 11.72 -8.62
CA LEU A 293 30.13 11.43 -8.66
C LEU A 293 30.97 12.64 -8.25
N ALA A 294 30.66 13.84 -8.76
CA ALA A 294 31.40 15.06 -8.44
C ALA A 294 31.20 15.53 -6.98
N ALA A 295 30.01 15.31 -6.42
CA ALA A 295 29.64 15.73 -5.07
C ALA A 295 30.05 14.71 -3.99
N CYS A 296 30.56 13.53 -4.35
CA CYS A 296 30.96 12.52 -3.37
C CYS A 296 32.28 12.91 -2.70
N GLU A 297 32.23 13.22 -1.40
CA GLU A 297 33.42 13.65 -0.66
C GLU A 297 34.52 12.59 -0.62
N ASP A 298 34.15 11.31 -0.51
CA ASP A 298 35.09 10.19 -0.51
C ASP A 298 35.88 10.07 -1.81
N LEU A 299 35.34 10.53 -2.95
CA LEU A 299 36.01 10.46 -4.25
C LEU A 299 36.99 11.62 -4.47
N ARG A 300 37.09 12.58 -3.54
CA ARG A 300 38.14 13.61 -3.55
C ARG A 300 39.48 13.07 -3.04
N ASP A 301 39.46 11.96 -2.32
CA ASP A 301 40.64 11.25 -1.87
C ASP A 301 41.11 10.28 -2.96
N VAL A 302 42.35 10.45 -3.41
CA VAL A 302 42.92 9.73 -4.55
C VAL A 302 42.94 8.21 -4.33
N GLU A 303 43.19 7.74 -3.11
CA GLU A 303 43.24 6.30 -2.82
C GLU A 303 41.84 5.69 -2.81
N LYS A 304 40.88 6.39 -2.20
CA LYS A 304 39.48 5.95 -2.18
C LYS A 304 38.84 5.99 -3.57
N GLU A 305 39.19 6.98 -4.38
CA GLU A 305 38.79 7.10 -5.78
C GLU A 305 39.34 5.95 -6.62
N ALA A 306 40.65 5.68 -6.53
CA ALA A 306 41.27 4.56 -7.24
C ALA A 306 40.63 3.22 -6.85
N THR A 307 40.35 3.03 -5.56
CA THR A 307 39.65 1.84 -5.04
C THR A 307 38.23 1.74 -5.61
N PHE A 308 37.49 2.86 -5.68
CA PHE A 308 36.14 2.89 -6.23
C PHE A 308 36.09 2.40 -7.69
N PHE A 309 36.98 2.90 -8.54
CA PHE A 309 37.00 2.47 -9.94
C PHE A 309 37.50 1.03 -10.11
N ALA A 310 38.41 0.56 -9.25
CA ALA A 310 38.79 -0.84 -9.19
C ALA A 310 37.60 -1.74 -8.80
N ASP A 311 36.82 -1.33 -7.81
CA ASP A 311 35.60 -2.01 -7.40
C ASP A 311 34.57 -2.03 -8.55
N CYS A 312 34.32 -0.91 -9.25
CA CYS A 312 33.44 -0.88 -10.42
C CYS A 312 33.83 -1.93 -11.46
N LYS A 313 35.11 -2.00 -11.81
CA LYS A 313 35.61 -3.00 -12.77
C LYS A 313 35.43 -4.43 -12.26
N LEU A 314 35.71 -4.67 -10.99
CA LEU A 314 35.50 -5.97 -10.35
C LEU A 314 34.04 -6.41 -10.45
N HIS A 315 33.10 -5.53 -10.10
CA HIS A 315 31.68 -5.82 -10.18
C HIS A 315 31.21 -6.07 -11.62
N PHE A 316 31.73 -5.32 -12.60
CA PHE A 316 31.42 -5.54 -14.01
C PHE A 316 31.82 -6.95 -14.48
N GLU A 317 33.03 -7.41 -14.13
CA GLU A 317 33.50 -8.76 -14.47
C GLU A 317 32.74 -9.87 -13.73
N HIS A 318 32.35 -9.62 -12.47
CA HIS A 318 31.54 -10.57 -11.73
C HIS A 318 30.12 -10.70 -12.30
N ILE A 319 29.50 -9.61 -12.73
CA ILE A 319 28.21 -9.62 -13.42
C ILE A 319 28.34 -10.42 -14.72
N ARG A 320 29.39 -10.18 -15.51
CA ARG A 320 29.71 -10.98 -16.70
C ARG A 320 29.69 -12.46 -16.38
N GLN A 321 30.51 -12.89 -15.41
CA GLN A 321 30.62 -14.29 -15.01
C GLN A 321 29.26 -14.89 -14.63
N ILE A 322 28.46 -14.17 -13.85
CA ILE A 322 27.16 -14.66 -13.39
C ILE A 322 26.19 -14.84 -14.56
N ILE A 323 26.13 -13.90 -15.49
CA ILE A 323 25.18 -13.94 -16.61
C ILE A 323 25.59 -14.97 -17.66
N THR A 324 26.89 -15.14 -17.91
CA THR A 324 27.37 -16.06 -18.95
C THR A 324 27.57 -17.48 -18.45
N GLU A 325 27.92 -17.67 -17.18
CA GLU A 325 28.24 -18.99 -16.60
C GLU A 325 27.16 -19.46 -15.61
N THR A 326 26.79 -18.65 -14.62
CA THR A 326 25.91 -19.08 -13.52
C THR A 326 24.44 -19.18 -13.93
N PHE A 327 23.91 -18.21 -14.66
CA PHE A 327 22.52 -18.20 -15.13
C PHE A 327 22.14 -19.46 -15.92
N PRO A 328 22.90 -19.89 -16.95
CA PRO A 328 22.59 -21.11 -17.69
C PRO A 328 22.96 -22.41 -16.96
N ALA A 329 23.65 -22.33 -15.82
CA ALA A 329 24.08 -23.53 -15.09
C ALA A 329 22.88 -24.34 -14.55
N ALA A 330 23.06 -25.66 -14.49
CA ALA A 330 22.06 -26.57 -13.96
C ALA A 330 21.66 -26.19 -12.53
N GLY A 331 20.35 -26.07 -12.28
CA GLY A 331 19.78 -25.65 -11.01
C GLY A 331 19.29 -24.18 -10.99
N TYR A 332 19.88 -23.29 -11.80
CA TYR A 332 19.40 -21.91 -11.97
C TYR A 332 18.49 -21.80 -13.20
N GLU A 333 19.01 -22.17 -14.38
CA GLU A 333 18.28 -22.19 -15.66
C GLU A 333 17.62 -20.83 -16.01
N LEU A 334 18.30 -19.74 -15.66
CA LEU A 334 17.83 -18.38 -15.93
C LEU A 334 18.17 -17.97 -17.37
N ASN A 335 17.16 -17.56 -18.13
CA ASN A 335 17.34 -17.03 -19.47
C ASN A 335 17.43 -15.50 -19.46
N ARG A 336 18.57 -14.93 -19.87
CA ARG A 336 18.72 -13.47 -19.99
C ARG A 336 17.76 -12.83 -21.00
N LYS A 337 17.31 -13.57 -22.04
CA LYS A 337 16.40 -13.04 -23.07
C LYS A 337 14.96 -12.87 -22.59
N ASP A 338 14.61 -13.57 -21.52
CA ASP A 338 13.29 -13.50 -20.89
C ASP A 338 13.33 -12.64 -19.60
N ALA A 339 14.38 -11.84 -19.43
CA ALA A 339 14.50 -10.93 -18.31
C ALA A 339 13.54 -9.74 -18.42
N VAL A 340 13.03 -9.31 -17.27
CA VAL A 340 12.33 -8.05 -17.03
C VAL A 340 13.12 -7.35 -15.93
N LEU A 341 13.66 -6.18 -16.24
CA LEU A 341 14.44 -5.38 -15.29
C LEU A 341 13.58 -4.31 -14.66
N GLU A 342 13.87 -4.02 -13.39
CA GLU A 342 13.17 -2.99 -12.60
C GLU A 342 11.61 -3.11 -12.55
N PRO A 343 10.97 -4.32 -12.55
CA PRO A 343 9.52 -4.38 -12.46
C PRO A 343 9.04 -3.83 -11.10
N SER A 344 8.07 -2.93 -11.17
CA SER A 344 7.49 -2.24 -10.02
C SER A 344 6.13 -2.82 -9.65
N TYR A 345 5.87 -2.94 -8.35
CA TYR A 345 4.66 -3.56 -7.82
C TYR A 345 3.99 -2.67 -6.78
N ILE A 346 2.66 -2.64 -6.85
CA ILE A 346 1.78 -2.13 -5.80
C ILE A 346 0.97 -3.32 -5.29
N CYS A 347 1.07 -3.61 -4.00
CA CYS A 347 0.37 -4.72 -3.36
C CYS A 347 -0.49 -4.21 -2.20
N GLU A 348 -1.71 -3.77 -2.53
CA GLU A 348 -2.70 -3.33 -1.53
C GLU A 348 -3.01 -4.43 -0.50
N SER A 349 -3.02 -5.70 -0.91
CA SER A 349 -3.30 -6.80 0.02
C SER A 349 -2.32 -6.86 1.20
N LEU A 350 -1.05 -6.47 0.98
CA LEU A 350 -0.01 -6.39 2.00
C LEU A 350 0.27 -4.97 2.49
N GLY A 351 -0.27 -3.94 1.83
CA GLY A 351 0.10 -2.55 2.05
C GLY A 351 1.57 -2.27 1.81
N LEU A 352 2.09 -2.81 0.69
CA LEU A 352 3.48 -2.71 0.28
C LEU A 352 3.60 -2.22 -1.15
N GLN A 353 4.70 -1.54 -1.44
CA GLN A 353 5.14 -1.24 -2.79
C GLN A 353 6.64 -1.50 -2.92
N GLY A 354 7.13 -1.70 -4.14
CA GLY A 354 8.56 -1.84 -4.35
C GLY A 354 8.92 -2.15 -5.78
N ARG A 355 10.23 -2.19 -6.03
CA ARG A 355 10.83 -2.39 -7.35
C ARG A 355 11.89 -3.47 -7.25
N LEU A 356 11.66 -4.57 -7.96
CA LEU A 356 12.61 -5.68 -8.06
C LEU A 356 13.71 -5.32 -9.05
N ASP A 357 14.93 -5.83 -8.87
CA ASP A 357 16.01 -5.58 -9.83
C ASP A 357 15.85 -6.41 -11.11
N TYR A 358 15.51 -7.70 -10.97
CA TYR A 358 15.41 -8.64 -12.09
C TYR A 358 14.32 -9.69 -11.87
N MET A 359 13.59 -10.02 -12.93
CA MET A 359 12.61 -11.10 -12.93
C MET A 359 12.58 -11.84 -14.29
N GLN A 360 12.35 -13.15 -14.27
CA GLN A 360 11.95 -13.88 -15.49
C GLN A 360 10.53 -13.48 -15.89
N ARG A 361 10.25 -13.36 -17.19
CA ARG A 361 8.94 -12.92 -17.70
C ARG A 361 7.78 -13.81 -17.23
N ASP A 362 8.04 -15.10 -16.97
CA ASP A 362 7.07 -16.05 -16.45
C ASP A 362 6.88 -15.98 -14.92
N MET A 363 7.58 -15.06 -14.25
CA MET A 363 7.58 -14.85 -12.79
C MET A 363 8.05 -16.08 -11.97
N SER A 364 8.64 -17.09 -12.61
CA SER A 364 9.12 -18.31 -11.94
C SER A 364 10.34 -18.07 -11.08
N SER A 365 11.13 -17.04 -11.41
CA SER A 365 12.38 -16.70 -10.73
C SER A 365 12.60 -15.20 -10.72
N PHE A 366 13.16 -14.68 -9.63
CA PHE A 366 13.57 -13.28 -9.52
C PHE A 366 14.88 -13.15 -8.75
N ILE A 367 15.57 -12.03 -8.96
CA ILE A 367 16.82 -11.71 -8.29
C ILE A 367 16.72 -10.32 -7.67
N GLU A 368 17.08 -10.24 -6.40
CA GLU A 368 17.36 -8.99 -5.69
C GLU A 368 18.88 -8.84 -5.58
N MET A 369 19.43 -7.73 -6.04
CA MET A 369 20.86 -7.49 -6.15
C MET A 369 21.39 -6.64 -4.99
N LYS A 370 22.63 -6.96 -4.56
CA LYS A 370 23.37 -6.25 -3.52
C LYS A 370 24.82 -6.05 -3.95
N SER A 371 25.26 -4.81 -4.03
CA SER A 371 26.67 -4.44 -4.29
C SER A 371 27.54 -4.50 -3.02
N GLY A 372 26.92 -4.38 -1.84
CA GLY A 372 27.61 -4.39 -0.56
C GLY A 372 28.09 -5.77 -0.10
N LYS A 373 28.73 -5.79 1.08
CA LYS A 373 29.13 -7.04 1.74
C LYS A 373 27.92 -7.81 2.26
N ALA A 374 28.00 -9.13 2.15
CA ALA A 374 27.11 -10.06 2.82
C ALA A 374 27.59 -10.28 4.27
N ASP A 375 26.94 -11.18 5.01
CA ASP A 375 27.42 -11.60 6.32
C ASP A 375 28.51 -12.68 6.16
N GLU A 376 29.73 -12.32 6.54
CA GLU A 376 30.92 -13.18 6.49
C GLU A 376 31.24 -13.83 7.85
N TYR A 377 30.49 -13.48 8.91
CA TYR A 377 30.85 -13.76 10.30
C TYR A 377 29.88 -14.71 11.00
N ALA A 378 28.59 -14.71 10.64
CA ALA A 378 27.59 -15.55 11.30
C ALA A 378 27.88 -17.06 11.16
N VAL A 379 28.42 -17.49 10.02
CA VAL A 379 28.79 -18.89 9.78
C VAL A 379 30.23 -18.95 9.28
N ARG A 380 31.10 -19.56 10.08
CA ARG A 380 32.52 -19.69 9.75
C ARG A 380 32.69 -20.36 8.38
N HIS A 381 33.48 -19.74 7.50
CA HIS A 381 33.76 -20.19 6.13
C HIS A 381 32.55 -20.19 5.18
N LYS A 382 31.46 -19.49 5.51
CA LYS A 382 30.30 -19.38 4.63
C LYS A 382 29.82 -17.93 4.55
N ILE A 383 29.63 -17.46 3.32
CA ILE A 383 28.99 -16.18 3.04
C ILE A 383 27.48 -16.43 3.11
N VAL A 384 26.80 -15.73 4.02
CA VAL A 384 25.34 -15.81 4.16
C VAL A 384 24.71 -14.44 3.96
N PRO A 385 23.47 -14.38 3.46
CA PRO A 385 22.80 -13.10 3.31
C PRO A 385 22.57 -12.39 4.64
N LYS A 386 22.64 -11.05 4.61
CA LYS A 386 22.17 -10.23 5.74
C LYS A 386 20.66 -10.36 5.91
N GLU A 387 20.20 -10.17 7.14
CA GLU A 387 18.79 -10.32 7.50
C GLU A 387 17.87 -9.37 6.74
N ASN A 388 18.21 -8.08 6.64
CA ASN A 388 17.47 -7.10 5.84
C ASN A 388 17.33 -7.54 4.36
N ASN A 389 18.40 -8.05 3.76
CA ASN A 389 18.38 -8.53 2.37
C ASN A 389 17.46 -9.75 2.21
N LEU A 390 17.44 -10.66 3.19
CA LEU A 390 16.48 -11.78 3.21
C LEU A 390 15.04 -11.30 3.36
N VAL A 391 14.79 -10.33 4.24
CA VAL A 391 13.46 -9.72 4.43
C VAL A 391 12.95 -9.12 3.12
N GLN A 392 13.77 -8.30 2.46
CA GLN A 392 13.41 -7.67 1.19
C GLN A 392 12.98 -8.70 0.14
N MET A 393 13.76 -9.77 0.00
CA MET A 393 13.45 -10.85 -0.92
C MET A 393 12.16 -11.60 -0.53
N LEU A 394 11.93 -11.89 0.76
CA LEU A 394 10.69 -12.52 1.23
C LEU A 394 9.46 -11.66 0.96
N LEU A 395 9.58 -10.33 1.10
CA LEU A 395 8.50 -9.40 0.81
C LEU A 395 8.14 -9.42 -0.68
N TYR A 396 9.13 -9.45 -1.58
CA TYR A 396 8.84 -9.60 -3.01
C TYR A 396 8.20 -10.94 -3.37
N GLN A 397 8.63 -12.03 -2.74
CA GLN A 397 7.99 -13.33 -2.90
C GLN A 397 6.51 -13.28 -2.48
N ALA A 398 6.21 -12.59 -1.37
CA ALA A 398 4.84 -12.37 -0.90
C ALA A 398 4.03 -11.50 -1.86
N VAL A 399 4.61 -10.43 -2.40
CA VAL A 399 3.96 -9.58 -3.42
C VAL A 399 3.55 -10.40 -4.65
N LEU A 400 4.42 -11.29 -5.13
CA LEU A 400 4.08 -12.17 -6.26
C LEU A 400 2.95 -13.14 -5.90
N GLU A 401 2.92 -13.66 -4.67
CA GLU A 401 1.84 -14.55 -4.21
C GLU A 401 0.49 -13.81 -4.14
N TYR A 402 0.45 -12.65 -3.48
CA TYR A 402 -0.82 -11.97 -3.22
C TYR A 402 -1.29 -11.08 -4.37
N SER A 403 -0.39 -10.47 -5.14
CA SER A 403 -0.74 -9.61 -6.27
C SER A 403 -0.86 -10.38 -7.58
N MET A 404 0.06 -11.32 -7.84
CA MET A 404 0.13 -12.05 -9.11
C MET A 404 -0.42 -13.48 -9.02
N LYS A 405 -0.92 -13.90 -7.86
CA LYS A 405 -1.48 -15.25 -7.60
C LYS A 405 -0.47 -16.38 -7.89
N MET A 406 0.81 -16.09 -7.74
CA MET A 406 1.89 -17.05 -7.95
C MET A 406 2.12 -17.89 -6.68
N ASP A 407 2.00 -19.21 -6.78
CA ASP A 407 2.32 -20.10 -5.65
C ASP A 407 3.80 -19.93 -5.27
N HIS A 408 4.06 -19.39 -4.07
CA HIS A 408 5.40 -19.10 -3.59
C HIS A 408 6.33 -20.30 -3.59
N ARG A 409 5.79 -21.53 -3.53
CA ARG A 409 6.56 -22.79 -3.56
C ARG A 409 7.17 -23.07 -4.92
N ARG A 410 6.64 -22.45 -5.97
CA ARG A 410 7.11 -22.57 -7.35
C ARG A 410 8.06 -21.43 -7.75
N ILE A 411 8.08 -20.35 -6.98
CA ILE A 411 8.96 -19.21 -7.20
C ILE A 411 10.36 -19.56 -6.68
N LYS A 412 11.39 -19.30 -7.47
CA LYS A 412 12.80 -19.42 -7.09
C LYS A 412 13.39 -18.02 -6.84
N PRO A 413 13.45 -17.57 -5.58
CA PRO A 413 13.99 -16.25 -5.27
C PRO A 413 15.50 -16.32 -5.02
N TYR A 414 16.23 -15.35 -5.56
CA TYR A 414 17.69 -15.28 -5.43
C TYR A 414 18.15 -13.92 -4.89
N LEU A 415 19.22 -13.97 -4.09
CA LEU A 415 19.99 -12.79 -3.70
C LEU A 415 21.33 -12.80 -4.43
N LEU A 416 21.58 -11.78 -5.25
CA LEU A 416 22.83 -11.64 -5.99
C LEU A 416 23.78 -10.69 -5.27
N TYR A 417 24.88 -11.20 -4.73
CA TYR A 417 25.97 -10.39 -4.21
C TYR A 417 27.09 -10.28 -5.24
N THR A 418 27.12 -9.15 -5.96
CA THR A 418 28.08 -8.92 -7.05
C THR A 418 29.52 -8.75 -6.57
N ARG A 419 29.74 -8.53 -5.27
CA ARG A 419 31.09 -8.52 -4.67
C ARG A 419 31.74 -9.92 -4.63
N TYR A 420 30.95 -10.99 -4.52
CA TYR A 420 31.42 -12.38 -4.33
C TYR A 420 31.05 -13.35 -5.47
N PRO A 421 30.73 -12.80 -6.64
CA PRO A 421 29.90 -13.40 -7.71
C PRO A 421 28.90 -14.47 -7.25
N LEU A 422 28.19 -14.20 -6.17
CA LEU A 422 27.38 -15.22 -5.49
C LEU A 422 25.90 -14.99 -5.76
N LEU A 423 25.27 -15.95 -6.45
CA LEU A 423 23.83 -16.04 -6.59
C LEU A 423 23.28 -16.99 -5.52
N TYR A 424 22.73 -16.44 -4.44
CA TYR A 424 22.30 -17.22 -3.30
C TYR A 424 20.80 -17.60 -3.42
N PRO A 425 20.43 -18.89 -3.49
CA PRO A 425 19.04 -19.30 -3.42
C PRO A 425 18.53 -19.16 -1.99
N ALA A 426 17.54 -18.30 -1.78
CA ALA A 426 17.01 -18.10 -0.44
C ALA A 426 15.71 -18.88 -0.23
N ARG A 427 15.50 -19.26 1.03
CA ARG A 427 14.38 -20.12 1.42
C ARG A 427 13.22 -19.27 1.89
N ALA A 428 12.05 -19.67 1.45
CA ALA A 428 10.77 -19.22 1.95
C ALA A 428 10.67 -19.35 3.49
N SER A 429 10.22 -18.29 4.18
CA SER A 429 9.92 -18.32 5.62
C SER A 429 8.72 -17.43 5.98
N TRP A 430 7.55 -18.05 6.13
CA TRP A 430 6.30 -17.32 6.35
C TRP A 430 6.20 -16.82 7.80
N ALA A 431 6.81 -17.53 8.75
CA ALA A 431 6.96 -17.04 10.12
C ALA A 431 7.80 -15.75 10.17
N MET A 432 8.89 -15.68 9.38
CA MET A 432 9.66 -14.44 9.26
C MET A 432 8.85 -13.34 8.59
N LEU A 433 8.12 -13.67 7.52
CA LEU A 433 7.23 -12.72 6.85
C LEU A 433 6.16 -12.17 7.81
N ARG A 434 5.55 -12.99 8.68
CA ARG A 434 4.60 -12.51 9.70
C ARG A 434 5.22 -11.53 10.68
N ARG A 435 6.44 -11.77 11.15
CA ARG A 435 7.19 -10.81 11.98
C ARG A 435 7.46 -9.50 11.23
N VAL A 436 7.77 -9.57 9.94
CA VAL A 436 7.95 -8.39 9.08
C VAL A 436 6.64 -7.61 8.94
N MET A 437 5.53 -8.30 8.75
CA MET A 437 4.22 -7.65 8.66
C MET A 437 3.76 -7.05 9.99
N ASP A 438 4.10 -7.64 11.15
CA ASP A 438 3.86 -7.02 12.46
C ASP A 438 4.64 -5.70 12.61
N VAL A 439 5.92 -5.68 12.24
CA VAL A 439 6.72 -4.43 12.22
C VAL A 439 6.08 -3.39 11.30
N ARG A 440 5.65 -3.80 10.10
CA ARG A 440 4.93 -2.94 9.15
C ARG A 440 3.68 -2.34 9.78
N ASN A 441 2.85 -3.15 10.44
CA ASN A 441 1.63 -2.67 11.09
C ASN A 441 1.93 -1.70 12.23
N ARG A 442 2.97 -1.97 13.03
CA ARG A 442 3.39 -1.07 14.11
C ARG A 442 3.93 0.27 13.59
N ILE A 443 4.59 0.29 12.42
CA ILE A 443 4.95 1.54 11.74
C ILE A 443 3.69 2.33 11.40
N VAL A 444 2.71 1.69 10.77
CA VAL A 444 1.47 2.35 10.37
C VAL A 444 0.67 2.84 11.58
N ALA A 445 0.62 2.07 12.67
CA ALA A 445 0.00 2.48 13.92
C ALA A 445 0.67 3.72 14.55
N ASN A 446 2.01 3.83 14.47
CA ASN A 446 2.73 5.01 14.96
C ASN A 446 2.43 6.25 14.11
N GLU A 447 2.45 6.12 12.77
CA GLU A 447 2.13 7.23 11.86
C GLU A 447 0.67 7.68 12.03
N TYR A 448 -0.26 6.72 12.17
CA TYR A 448 -1.66 7.00 12.48
C TYR A 448 -1.82 7.69 13.84
N GLY A 449 -1.09 7.24 14.88
CA GLY A 449 -1.13 7.89 16.19
C GLY A 449 -0.76 9.37 16.12
N ILE A 450 0.31 9.72 15.39
CA ILE A 450 0.69 11.13 15.19
C ILE A 450 -0.42 11.89 14.45
N GLN A 451 -0.96 11.31 13.36
CA GLN A 451 -2.05 11.90 12.59
C GLN A 451 -3.31 12.14 13.44
N LEU A 452 -3.71 11.15 14.24
CA LEU A 452 -4.92 11.16 15.05
C LEU A 452 -4.84 12.18 16.18
N HIS A 453 -3.74 12.17 16.93
CA HIS A 453 -3.55 13.09 18.04
C HIS A 453 -3.32 14.52 17.56
N ASN A 454 -2.60 14.67 16.43
CA ASN A 454 -2.26 15.96 15.83
C ASN A 454 -1.70 16.96 16.87
N ASP A 455 -0.89 16.44 17.80
CA ASP A 455 -0.35 17.15 18.95
C ASP A 455 1.19 17.01 18.96
N PRO A 456 1.94 18.13 18.90
CA PRO A 456 3.39 18.11 19.01
C PRO A 456 3.92 17.44 20.28
N LEU A 457 3.19 17.51 21.42
CA LEU A 457 3.61 16.86 22.67
C LEU A 457 3.54 15.34 22.55
N PHE A 458 2.46 14.80 21.97
CA PHE A 458 2.35 13.38 21.65
C PHE A 458 3.50 12.91 20.74
N THR A 459 3.78 13.70 19.69
CA THR A 459 4.87 13.43 18.76
C THR A 459 6.22 13.39 19.46
N ALA A 460 6.48 14.35 20.36
CA ALA A 460 7.72 14.41 21.13
C ALA A 460 7.90 13.17 22.02
N GLU A 461 6.86 12.76 22.75
CA GLU A 461 6.93 11.58 23.63
C GLU A 461 7.12 10.28 22.85
N LEU A 462 6.45 10.13 21.70
CA LEU A 462 6.67 8.99 20.81
C LEU A 462 8.12 8.94 20.32
N LEU A 463 8.67 10.04 19.83
CA LEU A 463 10.05 10.10 19.33
C LEU A 463 11.09 9.85 20.44
N LYS A 464 10.85 10.36 21.67
CA LYS A 464 11.71 10.09 22.84
C LYS A 464 11.73 8.62 23.25
N SER A 465 10.65 7.87 22.97
CA SER A 465 10.56 6.45 23.31
C SER A 465 11.56 5.56 22.54
N PHE A 466 12.08 6.03 21.39
CA PHE A 466 13.03 5.29 20.55
C PHE A 466 14.46 5.39 21.08
N THR A 467 14.67 4.75 22.22
CA THR A 467 15.94 4.67 22.94
C THR A 467 16.85 3.56 22.36
N PRO A 468 18.18 3.65 22.46
CA PRO A 468 19.06 2.53 22.14
C PRO A 468 18.71 1.26 22.90
N ASP A 469 18.27 1.36 24.16
CA ASP A 469 17.87 0.21 24.98
C ASP A 469 16.58 -0.46 24.48
N VAL A 470 15.60 0.33 24.03
CA VAL A 470 14.36 -0.17 23.41
C VAL A 470 14.64 -0.82 22.07
N LEU A 471 15.50 -0.21 21.25
CA LEU A 471 15.84 -0.73 19.92
C LEU A 471 16.72 -1.98 19.98
N ASN A 472 17.55 -2.12 21.02
CA ASN A 472 18.42 -3.27 21.24
C ASN A 472 17.66 -4.50 21.77
N GLU A 473 16.68 -4.98 21.01
CA GLU A 473 15.85 -6.13 21.36
C GLU A 473 16.66 -7.40 21.62
N ARG A 474 17.83 -7.53 20.96
CA ARG A 474 18.76 -8.66 21.13
C ARG A 474 19.75 -8.49 22.28
N LYS A 475 19.67 -7.38 23.02
CA LYS A 475 20.51 -7.09 24.21
C LYS A 475 22.00 -7.26 23.93
N LEU A 476 22.45 -6.69 22.80
CA LEU A 476 23.85 -6.69 22.42
C LEU A 476 24.66 -5.78 23.35
N HIS A 477 25.83 -6.25 23.78
CA HIS A 477 26.79 -5.49 24.58
C HIS A 477 28.22 -5.57 24.03
N ASN A 478 28.39 -6.13 22.83
CA ASN A 478 29.68 -6.33 22.19
C ASN A 478 30.26 -5.03 21.60
N VAL A 479 31.49 -5.09 21.07
CA VAL A 479 32.18 -3.94 20.44
C VAL A 479 31.37 -3.36 19.28
N LEU A 480 30.71 -4.24 18.51
CA LEU A 480 29.86 -3.82 17.40
C LEU A 480 28.74 -2.89 17.88
N TRP A 481 28.04 -3.29 18.95
CA TRP A 481 27.02 -2.46 19.57
C TRP A 481 27.60 -1.18 20.16
N THR A 482 28.56 -1.29 21.07
CA THR A 482 29.02 -0.16 21.89
C THR A 482 29.77 0.90 21.08
N ARG A 483 30.52 0.49 20.06
CA ARG A 483 31.35 1.42 19.26
C ARG A 483 30.70 1.89 17.97
N TYR A 484 29.80 1.11 17.36
CA TYR A 484 29.30 1.40 16.01
C TYR A 484 27.79 1.57 15.91
N LEU A 485 26.98 0.74 16.59
CA LEU A 485 25.52 0.77 16.44
C LEU A 485 24.84 1.74 17.41
N CYS A 486 25.15 1.64 18.70
CA CYS A 486 24.55 2.48 19.75
C CYS A 486 24.81 3.99 19.55
N PRO A 487 26.04 4.45 19.21
CA PRO A 487 26.30 5.89 19.09
C PRO A 487 25.48 6.57 18.01
N ASN A 488 25.22 5.90 16.89
CA ASN A 488 24.42 6.46 15.79
C ASN A 488 22.95 6.65 16.18
N ILE A 489 22.39 5.73 16.96
CA ILE A 489 21.03 5.84 17.50
C ILE A 489 20.96 6.97 18.52
N ASP A 490 21.91 6.99 19.46
CA ASP A 490 21.94 7.95 20.56
C ASP A 490 22.23 9.38 20.10
N THR A 491 22.92 9.55 18.97
CA THR A 491 23.18 10.87 18.38
C THR A 491 21.89 11.59 18.00
N VAL A 492 20.94 10.90 17.37
CA VAL A 492 19.65 11.49 16.97
C VAL A 492 18.90 11.98 18.21
N ARG A 493 18.82 11.15 19.25
CA ARG A 493 18.22 11.55 20.53
C ARG A 493 18.90 12.77 21.12
N LYS A 494 20.23 12.76 21.26
CA LYS A 494 20.99 13.87 21.83
C LYS A 494 20.76 15.17 21.06
N GLN A 495 20.61 15.10 19.74
CA GLN A 495 20.28 16.28 18.94
C GLN A 495 18.90 16.81 19.28
N LEU A 496 17.89 15.94 19.42
CA LEU A 496 16.53 16.35 19.83
C LEU A 496 16.48 16.93 21.25
N GLU A 497 17.24 16.37 22.20
CA GLU A 497 17.33 16.86 23.58
C GLU A 497 18.04 18.22 23.70
N ASN A 498 18.93 18.54 22.75
CA ASN A 498 19.68 19.79 22.73
C ASN A 498 18.97 20.93 21.99
N LEU A 499 17.80 20.69 21.41
CA LEU A 499 17.02 21.75 20.77
C LEU A 499 16.63 22.81 21.80
N SER A 500 16.79 24.08 21.43
CA SER A 500 16.19 25.17 22.21
C SER A 500 14.65 25.04 22.20
N PRO A 501 13.93 25.70 23.14
CA PRO A 501 12.47 25.64 23.16
C PRO A 501 11.82 25.98 21.80
N LEU A 502 12.33 27.01 21.12
CA LEU A 502 11.83 27.42 19.80
C LEU A 502 12.09 26.37 18.72
N GLU A 503 13.29 25.78 18.70
CA GLU A 503 13.64 24.73 17.73
C GLU A 503 12.82 23.46 17.96
N SER A 504 12.60 23.11 19.23
CA SER A 504 11.74 21.99 19.64
C SER A 504 10.30 22.21 19.15
N ASP A 505 9.71 23.37 19.46
CA ASP A 505 8.35 23.71 19.04
C ASP A 505 8.22 23.68 17.51
N TYR A 506 9.19 24.24 16.78
CA TYR A 506 9.22 24.21 15.33
C TYR A 506 9.35 22.79 14.77
N PHE A 507 10.32 22.01 15.26
CA PHE A 507 10.61 20.67 14.76
C PHE A 507 9.42 19.74 14.94
N TYR A 508 8.84 19.66 16.15
CA TYR A 508 7.74 18.74 16.41
C TYR A 508 6.45 19.18 15.70
N SER A 509 6.20 20.48 15.59
CA SER A 509 5.06 20.99 14.80
C SER A 509 5.21 20.64 13.31
N LEU A 510 6.39 20.82 12.74
CA LEU A 510 6.68 20.50 11.34
C LEU A 510 6.62 18.99 11.09
N TYR A 511 7.20 18.18 11.97
CA TYR A 511 7.16 16.71 11.85
C TYR A 511 5.73 16.18 11.92
N ASN A 512 4.93 16.70 12.87
CA ASN A 512 3.52 16.36 13.01
C ASN A 512 2.74 16.73 11.75
N PHE A 513 2.94 17.96 11.24
CA PHE A 513 2.34 18.42 9.98
C PHE A 513 2.70 17.51 8.80
N ILE A 514 3.99 17.26 8.56
CA ILE A 514 4.46 16.40 7.46
C ILE A 514 3.89 15.00 7.58
N THR A 515 3.85 14.43 8.78
CA THR A 515 3.32 13.07 9.00
C THR A 515 1.82 13.01 8.68
N LYS A 516 1.04 13.99 9.12
CA LYS A 516 -0.38 14.12 8.79
C LYS A 516 -0.61 14.25 7.28
N GLU A 517 0.14 15.12 6.60
CA GLU A 517 0.04 15.31 5.15
C GLU A 517 0.43 14.04 4.40
N LEU A 518 1.51 13.37 4.80
CA LEU A 518 1.93 12.11 4.17
C LEU A 518 0.90 11.00 4.37
N TYR A 519 0.35 10.86 5.57
CA TYR A 519 -0.72 9.88 5.83
C TYR A 519 -1.93 10.15 4.94
N THR A 520 -2.42 11.40 4.94
CA THR A 520 -3.56 11.84 4.12
C THR A 520 -3.30 11.64 2.62
N SER A 521 -2.09 11.93 2.15
CA SER A 521 -1.71 11.74 0.74
C SER A 521 -1.74 10.27 0.29
N LYS A 522 -1.51 9.33 1.21
CA LYS A 522 -1.47 7.89 0.91
C LYS A 522 -2.86 7.27 0.96
N THR A 523 -3.60 7.52 2.04
CA THR A 523 -4.87 6.85 2.31
C THR A 523 -6.10 7.65 1.84
N GLY A 524 -5.92 8.93 1.56
CA GLY A 524 -6.95 9.87 1.14
C GLY A 524 -7.50 10.75 2.26
N ASP A 525 -8.09 11.87 1.85
CA ASP A 525 -8.67 12.89 2.73
C ASP A 525 -10.17 12.65 2.98
N VAL A 526 -10.64 13.05 4.17
CA VAL A 526 -12.05 13.08 4.54
C VAL A 526 -12.71 14.38 4.09
N ASP A 527 -11.94 15.48 3.99
CA ASP A 527 -12.46 16.84 3.85
C ASP A 527 -12.77 17.26 2.40
N HIS A 528 -12.22 16.59 1.39
CA HIS A 528 -12.43 16.91 -0.04
C HIS A 528 -13.41 15.93 -0.71
N GLU A 529 -14.41 16.44 -1.46
CA GLU A 529 -15.33 15.61 -2.27
C GLU A 529 -14.56 14.68 -3.23
N GLY A 530 -14.81 13.36 -3.14
CA GLY A 530 -14.08 12.31 -3.87
C GLY A 530 -13.12 11.46 -3.02
N CYS A 531 -12.47 10.46 -3.62
CA CYS A 531 -11.33 9.74 -3.05
C CYS A 531 -10.05 10.44 -3.51
N THR A 532 -9.46 11.27 -2.66
CA THR A 532 -8.17 11.91 -2.93
C THR A 532 -7.03 10.98 -2.46
N GLY A 533 -5.79 11.22 -2.89
CA GLY A 533 -4.62 10.42 -2.47
C GLY A 533 -4.31 9.19 -3.34
N ALA A 534 -3.21 8.51 -3.02
CA ALA A 534 -2.68 7.40 -3.83
C ALA A 534 -3.60 6.16 -3.86
N SER A 535 -4.35 5.92 -2.79
CA SER A 535 -5.30 4.81 -2.67
C SER A 535 -6.47 4.87 -3.65
N SER A 536 -6.79 6.07 -4.17
CA SER A 536 -7.81 6.28 -5.22
C SER A 536 -7.56 5.43 -6.47
N LEU A 537 -6.30 5.05 -6.73
CA LEU A 537 -5.92 4.16 -7.81
C LEU A 537 -6.65 2.82 -7.79
N TRP A 538 -6.98 2.28 -6.60
CA TRP A 538 -7.72 1.00 -6.47
C TRP A 538 -9.05 1.12 -5.72
N LEU A 539 -9.28 2.21 -4.99
CA LEU A 539 -10.55 2.45 -4.28
C LEU A 539 -11.61 3.11 -5.16
N SER A 540 -11.22 4.06 -6.03
CA SER A 540 -12.19 4.76 -6.89
C SER A 540 -12.72 3.85 -7.99
N THR A 541 -14.02 3.92 -8.20
CA THR A 541 -14.70 3.22 -9.28
C THR A 541 -14.30 3.77 -10.65
N LEU A 542 -14.50 2.96 -11.70
CA LEU A 542 -14.26 3.44 -13.07
C LEU A 542 -15.10 4.69 -13.39
N SER A 543 -16.37 4.71 -12.97
CA SER A 543 -17.25 5.87 -13.20
C SER A 543 -16.72 7.16 -12.55
N GLU A 544 -16.28 7.09 -11.30
CA GLU A 544 -15.70 8.25 -10.59
C GLU A 544 -14.46 8.79 -11.31
N LYS A 545 -13.55 7.90 -11.71
CA LYS A 545 -12.33 8.28 -12.45
C LYS A 545 -12.62 8.90 -13.81
N ILE A 546 -13.69 8.47 -14.48
CA ILE A 546 -14.10 9.06 -15.77
C ILE A 546 -14.57 10.49 -15.54
N GLU A 547 -15.41 10.71 -14.53
CA GLU A 547 -15.97 12.02 -14.23
C GLU A 547 -14.93 13.05 -13.79
N SER A 548 -14.00 12.63 -12.93
CA SER A 548 -12.85 13.46 -12.53
C SER A 548 -11.85 13.70 -13.67
N GLY A 549 -11.99 12.99 -14.79
CA GLY A 549 -11.05 13.04 -15.90
C GLY A 549 -9.69 12.41 -15.59
N GLU A 550 -9.61 11.56 -14.56
CA GLU A 550 -8.39 10.93 -14.03
C GLU A 550 -8.03 9.59 -14.69
N ILE A 551 -8.78 9.15 -15.71
CA ILE A 551 -8.47 7.89 -16.42
C ILE A 551 -8.67 7.97 -17.94
N LEU A 552 -7.69 7.39 -18.64
CA LEU A 552 -7.83 6.95 -20.03
C LEU A 552 -8.02 5.43 -20.03
N TYR A 553 -9.07 4.94 -20.68
CA TYR A 553 -9.43 3.53 -20.68
C TYR A 553 -9.71 3.02 -22.10
N ASP A 554 -9.79 1.69 -22.26
CA ASP A 554 -9.94 0.99 -23.55
C ASP A 554 -8.85 1.37 -24.56
N LEU A 555 -7.62 1.41 -24.04
CA LEU A 555 -6.41 1.70 -24.80
C LEU A 555 -5.87 0.43 -25.45
N SER A 556 -5.44 0.54 -26.70
CA SER A 556 -4.72 -0.52 -27.42
C SER A 556 -3.31 -0.05 -27.76
N ILE A 557 -2.32 -0.92 -27.59
CA ILE A 557 -0.94 -0.64 -28.00
C ILE A 557 -0.87 -0.70 -29.53
N CYS A 558 -0.55 0.43 -30.16
CA CYS A 558 -0.33 0.52 -31.61
C CYS A 558 1.14 0.37 -31.97
N GLU A 559 2.01 1.06 -31.22
CA GLU A 559 3.45 1.01 -31.42
C GLU A 559 4.15 0.83 -30.08
N ASN A 560 5.21 0.02 -30.06
CA ASN A 560 6.02 -0.23 -28.88
C ASN A 560 7.47 0.16 -29.17
N HIS A 561 7.88 1.30 -28.62
CA HIS A 561 9.26 1.80 -28.66
C HIS A 561 9.85 1.83 -27.25
N ALA A 562 9.40 0.96 -26.35
CA ALA A 562 9.89 0.90 -24.97
C ALA A 562 11.38 0.55 -24.87
N THR A 563 11.97 -0.04 -25.92
CA THR A 563 13.40 -0.38 -26.01
C THR A 563 14.24 0.69 -26.69
N ASP A 564 13.69 1.86 -27.04
CA ASP A 564 14.45 2.92 -27.72
C ASP A 564 15.38 3.63 -26.72
N ALA A 565 16.67 3.68 -27.06
CA ALA A 565 17.75 4.00 -26.11
C ALA A 565 17.74 5.46 -25.64
N HIS A 566 17.17 6.38 -26.42
CA HIS A 566 17.22 7.83 -26.12
C HIS A 566 15.87 8.39 -25.67
N LYS A 567 14.77 7.73 -26.06
CA LYS A 567 13.42 8.17 -25.71
C LYS A 567 12.49 6.96 -25.78
N PRO A 568 12.36 6.15 -24.72
CA PRO A 568 11.40 5.06 -24.71
C PRO A 568 9.97 5.62 -24.67
N TYR A 569 9.08 5.08 -25.51
CA TYR A 569 7.67 5.46 -25.50
C TYR A 569 6.76 4.34 -26.04
N LEU A 570 5.47 4.46 -25.72
CA LEU A 570 4.40 3.65 -26.30
C LEU A 570 3.43 4.58 -27.04
N VAL A 571 2.92 4.12 -28.18
CA VAL A 571 1.80 4.79 -28.86
C VAL A 571 0.54 3.98 -28.57
N LEU A 572 -0.38 4.60 -27.84
CA LEU A 572 -1.65 4.01 -27.47
C LEU A 572 -2.77 4.65 -28.30
N ARG A 573 -3.71 3.84 -28.76
CA ARG A 573 -4.95 4.31 -29.40
C ARG A 573 -6.12 4.08 -28.46
N CYS A 574 -6.88 5.14 -28.26
CA CYS A 574 -8.15 5.13 -27.54
C CYS A 574 -9.25 4.60 -28.48
N GLY A 575 -9.97 3.57 -28.05
CA GLY A 575 -11.05 2.94 -28.85
C GLY A 575 -12.37 3.71 -28.90
N ARG A 576 -12.46 4.92 -28.34
CA ARG A 576 -13.72 5.68 -28.25
C ARG A 576 -14.23 6.09 -29.64
N THR A 577 -15.52 5.88 -29.90
CA THR A 577 -16.22 6.39 -31.09
C THR A 577 -16.75 7.81 -30.82
N GLU A 578 -16.93 8.61 -31.87
CA GLU A 578 -17.44 10.00 -31.79
C GLU A 578 -18.83 10.14 -31.11
N VAL A 579 -19.52 9.02 -30.86
CA VAL A 579 -20.85 8.97 -30.21
C VAL A 579 -20.74 9.02 -28.67
N GLU A 580 -19.55 8.84 -28.08
CA GLU A 580 -19.30 8.97 -26.62
C GLU A 580 -18.96 10.41 -26.18
N ALA A 581 -19.29 11.41 -27.01
CA ALA A 581 -18.95 12.83 -26.84
C ALA A 581 -19.53 13.54 -25.60
N GLU A 582 -20.40 12.87 -24.82
CA GLU A 582 -20.88 13.37 -23.52
C GLU A 582 -19.99 12.96 -22.34
N THR A 583 -18.93 12.16 -22.57
CA THR A 583 -17.97 11.84 -21.50
C THR A 583 -17.03 13.02 -21.22
N PRO A 584 -16.81 13.39 -19.95
CA PRO A 584 -15.87 14.44 -19.59
C PRO A 584 -14.49 14.16 -20.17
N LEU A 585 -13.86 15.23 -20.67
CA LEU A 585 -12.54 15.13 -21.25
C LEU A 585 -11.51 14.79 -20.17
N PRO A 586 -10.59 13.84 -20.44
CA PRO A 586 -9.48 13.54 -19.54
C PRO A 586 -8.67 14.81 -19.22
N ASN A 587 -8.28 15.01 -17.96
CA ASN A 587 -7.50 16.16 -17.49
C ASN A 587 -5.98 15.90 -17.51
N PHE A 588 -5.50 15.02 -18.40
CA PHE A 588 -4.08 14.74 -18.54
C PHE A 588 -3.37 15.83 -19.35
N ARG A 589 -2.23 16.28 -18.85
CA ARG A 589 -1.35 17.26 -19.50
C ARG A 589 -0.03 16.60 -19.88
N GLN A 590 0.64 17.20 -20.85
CA GLN A 590 1.99 16.77 -21.21
C GLN A 590 2.92 16.97 -19.99
N GLY A 591 3.54 15.86 -19.55
CA GLY A 591 4.43 15.85 -18.40
C GLY A 591 3.82 15.23 -17.13
N ASP A 592 2.52 14.93 -17.13
CA ASP A 592 1.89 14.25 -16.00
C ASP A 592 2.42 12.82 -15.86
N ALA A 593 2.67 12.40 -14.61
CA ALA A 593 2.99 11.02 -14.29
C ALA A 593 1.72 10.18 -14.35
N VAL A 594 1.80 9.03 -15.04
CA VAL A 594 0.66 8.13 -15.24
C VAL A 594 1.03 6.69 -14.90
N VAL A 595 0.03 5.91 -14.47
CA VAL A 595 0.17 4.46 -14.27
C VAL A 595 -0.60 3.74 -15.36
N LEU A 596 0.11 2.95 -16.17
CA LEU A 596 -0.51 2.07 -17.15
C LEU A 596 -0.71 0.69 -16.53
N TYR A 597 -1.94 0.19 -16.52
CA TYR A 597 -2.28 -1.13 -16.00
C TYR A 597 -3.27 -1.86 -16.90
N GLU A 598 -3.22 -3.18 -16.88
CA GLU A 598 -4.18 -4.01 -17.61
C GLU A 598 -5.57 -3.87 -16.98
N ARG A 599 -6.56 -3.55 -17.79
CA ARG A 599 -7.96 -3.59 -17.37
C ARG A 599 -8.40 -5.05 -17.36
N ASN A 600 -8.56 -5.63 -16.17
CA ASN A 600 -9.16 -6.95 -16.01
C ASN A 600 -10.48 -6.97 -16.81
N SER A 601 -10.66 -8.00 -17.65
CA SER A 601 -11.87 -8.15 -18.45
C SER A 601 -13.09 -8.11 -17.53
N ASP A 602 -14.06 -7.26 -17.88
CA ASP A 602 -15.40 -7.29 -17.28
C ASP A 602 -15.96 -8.70 -17.54
N ALA A 603 -15.84 -9.60 -16.55
CA ALA A 603 -16.46 -10.92 -16.60
C ALA A 603 -17.91 -10.84 -16.13
#